data_AF-A0A849GDY5-F1
#
_entry.id   AF-A0A849GDY5-F1
#
_cell.length_a   1.000
_cell.length_b   1.000
_cell.length_c   1.000
_cell.angle_alpha   90.00
_cell.angle_beta   90.00
_cell.angle_gamma   90.00
#
_symmetry.space_group_name_H-M   'P 1'
#
loop_
_entity.id
_entity.type
_entity.pdbx_description
1 polymer ?
#
loop_
_entity_poly.entity_id
_entity_poly.type
_entity_poly.pdbx_seq_one_letter_code
_entity_poly.pdbx_strand_id
1 'polypeptide(L)'
;MPNLLIVDDERQILNSLQRELRETPWSVTACNDPAKAMELLETKAFDVVLSDYRMPRITGVQVLACARRHQPTSARIILSGYTDATAMLQAVNEAELFRYLVKPWTPEELTNALSAALKRRKELKVGRMLIAQKLRERDLEKRRQDAVQQFERKERIAFSP
;
A
#
# COMPACT_ATOMS: atom_id res chain seq x y z
N MET A 1 -1.30 -16.61 -4.15
CA MET A 1 -1.21 -16.34 -2.70
C MET A 1 -0.88 -14.87 -2.51
N PRO A 2 -1.56 -14.12 -1.62
CA PRO A 2 -1.18 -12.74 -1.30
C PRO A 2 0.17 -12.67 -0.58
N ASN A 3 0.95 -11.64 -0.90
CA ASN A 3 2.28 -11.41 -0.34
C ASN A 3 2.20 -10.50 0.88
N LEU A 4 2.76 -10.94 2.01
CA LEU A 4 2.83 -10.18 3.26
C LEU A 4 4.30 -9.91 3.62
N LEU A 5 4.64 -8.65 3.85
CA LEU A 5 5.88 -8.25 4.50
C LEU A 5 5.60 -8.02 5.99
N ILE A 6 6.37 -8.67 6.86
CA ILE A 6 6.35 -8.46 8.31
C ILE A 6 7.70 -7.88 8.73
N VAL A 7 7.68 -6.77 9.48
CA VAL A 7 8.88 -6.09 9.94
C VAL A 7 8.81 -5.89 11.45
N ASP A 8 9.74 -6.47 12.18
CA ASP A 8 9.82 -6.37 13.64
C ASP A 8 11.25 -6.72 14.07
N ASP A 9 11.92 -5.88 14.86
CA ASP A 9 13.30 -6.13 15.29
C ASP A 9 13.41 -7.30 16.29
N GLU A 10 12.29 -7.70 16.90
CA GLU A 10 12.18 -8.84 17.79
C GLU A 10 11.92 -10.14 17.02
N ARG A 11 12.97 -10.96 16.85
CA ARG A 11 12.86 -12.27 16.17
C ARG A 11 11.79 -13.19 16.76
N GLN A 12 11.50 -13.10 18.05
CA GLN A 12 10.48 -13.92 18.71
C GLN A 12 9.06 -13.57 18.23
N ILE A 13 8.80 -12.29 17.95
CA ILE A 13 7.54 -11.82 17.39
C ILE A 13 7.40 -12.31 15.95
N LEU A 14 8.45 -12.15 15.13
CA LEU A 14 8.47 -12.68 13.76
C LEU A 14 8.18 -14.18 13.71
N ASN A 15 8.85 -14.96 14.56
CA ASN A 15 8.64 -16.41 14.63
C ASN A 15 7.20 -16.77 15.03
N SER A 16 6.60 -16.01 15.95
CA SER A 16 5.22 -16.23 16.39
C SER A 16 4.23 -15.92 15.27
N LEU A 17 4.39 -14.79 14.58
CA LEU A 17 3.56 -14.42 13.42
C LEU A 17 3.71 -15.44 12.28
N GLN A 18 4.93 -15.89 11.98
CA GLN A 18 5.17 -16.92 10.95
C GLN A 18 4.52 -18.26 11.32
N ARG A 19 4.53 -18.64 12.60
CA ARG A 19 3.86 -19.86 13.07
C ARG A 19 2.35 -19.75 12.92
N GLU A 20 1.76 -18.64 13.31
CA GLU A 20 0.31 -18.42 13.17
C GLU A 20 -0.14 -18.40 11.71
N LEU A 21 0.70 -17.89 10.81
CA LEU A 21 0.38 -17.79 9.38
C LEU A 21 0.79 -19.02 8.56
N ARG A 22 1.34 -20.07 9.17
CA ARG A 22 1.85 -21.24 8.44
C ARG A 22 0.78 -21.96 7.62
N GLU A 23 -0.39 -22.16 8.21
CA GLU A 23 -1.53 -22.87 7.57
C GLU A 23 -2.49 -21.91 6.84
N THR A 24 -1.98 -20.76 6.42
CA THR A 24 -2.77 -19.72 5.76
C THR A 24 -2.28 -19.51 4.32
N PRO A 25 -3.11 -18.95 3.41
CA PRO A 25 -2.71 -18.77 2.02
C PRO A 25 -1.73 -17.60 1.80
N TRP A 26 -1.02 -17.14 2.83
CA TRP A 26 -0.09 -16.00 2.77
C TRP A 26 1.32 -16.45 2.37
N SER A 27 1.94 -15.71 1.45
CA SER A 27 3.39 -15.79 1.23
C SER A 27 4.05 -14.76 2.14
N VAL A 28 4.62 -15.21 3.25
CA VAL A 28 5.17 -14.36 4.30
C VAL A 28 6.66 -14.12 4.08
N THR A 29 7.05 -12.84 3.97
CA THR A 29 8.43 -12.38 4.09
C THR A 29 8.60 -11.70 5.44
N ALA A 30 9.34 -12.31 6.36
CA ALA A 30 9.66 -11.72 7.67
C ALA A 30 11.04 -11.07 7.64
N CYS A 31 11.15 -9.86 8.19
CA CYS A 31 12.39 -9.10 8.22
C CYS A 31 12.61 -8.49 9.60
N ASN A 32 13.77 -8.74 10.19
CA ASN A 32 14.16 -8.16 11.49
C ASN A 32 15.01 -6.90 11.36
N ASP A 33 15.14 -6.37 10.15
CA ASP A 33 15.89 -5.17 9.85
C ASP A 33 15.01 -4.22 9.03
N PRO A 34 14.57 -3.07 9.59
CA PRO A 34 13.71 -2.14 8.88
C PRO A 34 14.37 -1.53 7.64
N ALA A 35 15.70 -1.39 7.59
CA ALA A 35 16.39 -0.87 6.40
C ALA A 35 16.26 -1.86 5.23
N LYS A 36 16.53 -3.14 5.49
CA LYS A 36 16.36 -4.22 4.51
C LYS A 36 14.89 -4.36 4.07
N ALA A 37 13.94 -4.15 4.97
CA ALA A 37 12.53 -4.15 4.61
C ALA A 37 12.18 -3.03 3.61
N MET A 38 12.77 -1.84 3.76
CA MET A 38 12.61 -0.75 2.78
C MET A 38 13.22 -1.09 1.42
N GLU A 39 14.40 -1.71 1.37
CA GLU A 39 14.99 -2.21 0.11
C GLU A 39 14.09 -3.26 -0.58
N LEU A 40 13.46 -4.13 0.20
CA LEU A 40 12.51 -5.12 -0.33
C LEU A 40 11.26 -4.44 -0.90
N LEU A 41 10.80 -3.33 -0.32
CA LEU A 41 9.66 -2.57 -0.82
C LEU A 41 9.92 -1.91 -2.18
N GLU A 42 11.18 -1.70 -2.55
CA GLU A 42 11.56 -1.19 -3.87
C GLU A 42 11.60 -2.28 -4.94
N THR A 43 11.95 -3.51 -4.53
CA THR A 43 12.29 -4.60 -5.46
C THR A 43 11.22 -5.70 -5.56
N LYS A 44 10.32 -5.81 -4.58
CA LYS A 44 9.29 -6.85 -4.50
C LYS A 44 7.92 -6.27 -4.20
N ALA A 45 6.88 -6.84 -4.81
CA ALA A 45 5.50 -6.42 -4.57
C ALA A 45 4.87 -7.15 -3.37
N PHE A 46 4.29 -6.37 -2.46
CA PHE A 46 3.54 -6.82 -1.30
C PHE A 46 2.09 -6.33 -1.36
N ASP A 47 1.16 -7.18 -0.95
CA ASP A 47 -0.26 -6.82 -0.87
C ASP A 47 -0.57 -6.17 0.49
N VAL A 48 0.15 -6.60 1.54
CA VAL A 48 0.06 -6.07 2.90
C VAL A 48 1.47 -5.91 3.47
N VAL A 49 1.68 -4.82 4.20
CA VAL A 49 2.88 -4.59 5.02
C VAL A 49 2.42 -4.44 6.46
N LEU A 50 2.94 -5.30 7.32
CA LEU A 50 2.76 -5.28 8.77
C LEU A 50 4.09 -4.89 9.41
N SER A 51 4.12 -3.82 10.19
CA SER A 51 5.36 -3.38 10.85
C SER A 51 5.12 -3.14 12.33
N ASP A 52 6.09 -3.51 13.17
CA ASP A 52 6.16 -3.00 14.53
C ASP A 52 6.31 -1.48 14.53
N TYR A 53 5.73 -0.79 15.51
CA TYR A 53 5.82 0.65 15.62
C TYR A 53 7.22 1.13 16.02
N ARG A 54 7.83 0.50 17.04
CA ARG A 54 9.07 0.93 17.69
C ARG A 54 10.20 -0.04 17.39
N MET A 55 10.97 0.28 16.35
CA MET A 55 12.23 -0.38 16.07
C MET A 55 13.40 0.61 16.20
N PRO A 56 14.60 0.16 16.57
CA PRO A 56 15.78 1.00 16.65
C PRO A 56 16.11 1.67 15.31
N ARG A 57 16.47 2.96 15.36
CA ARG A 57 16.89 3.81 14.22
C ARG A 57 15.78 4.15 13.21
N ILE A 58 14.99 3.17 12.77
CA ILE A 58 13.91 3.36 11.79
C ILE A 58 12.61 2.86 12.40
N THR A 59 11.61 3.73 12.50
CA THR A 59 10.28 3.38 13.04
C THR A 59 9.44 2.63 12.01
N GLY A 60 8.43 1.88 12.47
CA GLY A 60 7.49 1.24 11.56
C GLY A 60 6.73 2.20 10.67
N VAL A 61 6.45 3.41 11.18
CA VAL A 61 5.79 4.47 10.41
C VAL A 61 6.62 4.85 9.18
N GLN A 62 7.94 4.95 9.33
CA GLN A 62 8.84 5.26 8.22
C GLN A 62 8.89 4.12 7.19
N VAL A 63 8.86 2.85 7.64
CA VAL A 63 8.74 1.69 6.74
C VAL A 63 7.41 1.72 5.99
N LEU A 64 6.30 2.01 6.67
CA LEU A 64 4.98 2.07 6.05
C LEU A 64 4.83 3.29 5.12
N ALA A 65 5.48 4.43 5.43
CA ALA A 65 5.58 5.57 4.53
C ALA A 65 6.38 5.24 3.27
N CYS A 66 7.45 4.44 3.39
CA CYS A 66 8.16 3.88 2.23
C CYS A 66 7.23 2.98 1.40
N ALA A 67 6.49 2.07 2.05
CA ALA A 67 5.52 1.22 1.38
C ALA A 67 4.45 2.06 0.65
N ARG A 68 3.96 3.15 1.24
CA ARG A 68 3.02 4.08 0.58
C ARG A 68 3.62 4.69 -0.68
N ARG A 69 4.89 5.09 -0.64
CA ARG A 69 5.59 5.74 -1.77
C ARG A 69 5.80 4.77 -2.94
N HIS A 70 6.34 3.58 -2.67
CA HIS A 70 6.68 2.60 -3.70
C HIS A 70 5.48 1.74 -4.12
N GLN A 71 4.57 1.46 -3.20
CA GLN A 71 3.46 0.52 -3.38
C GLN A 71 2.16 1.10 -2.80
N PRO A 72 1.61 2.17 -3.41
CA PRO A 72 0.50 2.93 -2.83
C PRO A 72 -0.78 2.11 -2.65
N THR A 73 -0.93 0.98 -3.35
CA THR A 73 -2.08 0.07 -3.18
C THR A 73 -1.89 -0.93 -2.04
N SER A 74 -0.67 -1.19 -1.58
CA SER A 74 -0.43 -2.11 -0.45
C SER A 74 -1.17 -1.60 0.78
N ALA A 75 -1.89 -2.48 1.46
CA ALA A 75 -2.43 -2.15 2.77
C ALA A 75 -1.30 -2.09 3.80
N ARG A 76 -1.43 -1.20 4.78
CA ARG A 76 -0.38 -0.91 5.77
C ARG A 76 -0.97 -1.06 7.16
N ILE A 77 -0.42 -1.97 7.94
CA ILE A 77 -0.86 -2.28 9.30
C ILE A 77 0.31 -2.01 10.24
N ILE A 78 0.02 -1.32 11.34
CA ILE A 78 1.00 -1.17 12.42
C ILE A 78 0.65 -2.15 13.54
N LEU A 79 1.65 -2.84 14.05
CA LEU A 79 1.59 -3.74 15.20
C LEU A 79 2.30 -3.04 16.37
N SER A 80 1.70 -2.92 17.55
CA SER A 80 2.38 -2.27 18.69
C SER A 80 1.82 -2.73 20.03
N GLY A 81 2.68 -2.84 21.03
CA GLY A 81 2.27 -2.93 22.44
C GLY A 81 2.09 -1.56 23.11
N TYR A 82 2.41 -0.48 22.40
CA TYR A 82 2.44 0.89 22.95
C TYR A 82 1.09 1.60 22.77
N THR A 83 0.60 2.22 23.84
CA THR A 83 -0.75 2.80 23.93
C THR A 83 -0.79 4.32 23.77
N ASP A 84 0.32 4.98 23.39
CA ASP A 84 0.29 6.43 23.15
C ASP A 84 -0.45 6.76 21.85
N ALA A 85 -1.75 7.02 22.02
CA ALA A 85 -2.67 7.35 20.95
C ALA A 85 -2.29 8.63 20.20
N THR A 86 -1.63 9.59 20.85
CA THR A 86 -1.32 10.89 20.23
C THR A 86 -0.18 10.77 19.23
N ALA A 87 0.90 10.08 19.59
CA ALA A 87 2.00 9.77 18.67
C ALA A 87 1.54 8.86 17.50
N MET A 88 0.57 7.98 17.76
CA MET A 88 -0.04 7.15 16.74
C MET A 88 -0.87 7.96 15.73
N LEU A 89 -1.68 8.92 16.18
CA LEU A 89 -2.55 9.71 15.28
C LEU A 89 -1.75 10.52 14.25
N GLN A 90 -0.58 11.04 14.61
CA GLN A 90 0.29 11.74 13.67
C GLN A 90 0.87 10.76 12.62
N ALA A 91 1.29 9.58 13.08
CA ALA A 91 1.77 8.51 12.21
C ALA A 91 0.70 7.97 11.23
N VAL A 92 -0.58 7.94 11.65
CA VAL A 92 -1.71 7.53 10.80
C VAL A 92 -1.80 8.35 9.52
N ASN A 93 -1.59 9.67 9.62
CA ASN A 93 -1.72 10.59 8.49
C ASN A 93 -0.56 10.48 7.49
N GLU A 94 0.66 10.31 7.98
CA GLU A 94 1.86 10.24 7.12
C GLU A 94 1.92 8.93 6.31
N ALA A 95 1.57 7.82 6.95
CA ALA A 95 1.66 6.49 6.33
C ALA A 95 0.35 6.04 5.67
N GLU A 96 -0.76 6.79 5.77
CA GLU A 96 -2.11 6.33 5.38
C GLU A 96 -2.36 4.91 5.89
N LEU A 97 -2.30 4.75 7.21
CA LEU A 97 -2.47 3.46 7.86
C LEU A 97 -3.87 2.93 7.59
N PHE A 98 -3.95 1.65 7.25
CA PHE A 98 -5.24 0.97 7.12
C PHE A 98 -5.77 0.54 8.48
N ARG A 99 -4.90 -0.01 9.32
CA ARG A 99 -5.30 -0.60 10.60
C ARG A 99 -4.16 -0.58 11.61
N TYR A 100 -4.56 -0.52 12.87
CA TYR A 100 -3.72 -0.79 14.02
C TYR A 100 -4.08 -2.14 14.64
N LEU A 101 -3.06 -2.91 15.04
CA LEU A 101 -3.19 -4.15 15.80
C LEU A 101 -2.35 -4.06 17.07
N VAL A 102 -2.94 -4.42 18.21
CA VAL A 102 -2.29 -4.34 19.53
C VAL A 102 -1.56 -5.65 19.83
N LYS A 103 -0.39 -5.57 20.47
CA LYS A 103 0.30 -6.70 21.10
C LYS A 103 -0.17 -6.86 22.56
N PRO A 104 -0.45 -8.07 23.07
CA PRO A 104 -0.53 -9.33 22.33
C PRO A 104 -1.81 -9.40 21.49
N TRP A 105 -1.75 -10.12 20.37
CA TRP A 105 -2.91 -10.38 19.50
C TRP A 105 -3.38 -11.82 19.68
N THR A 106 -4.64 -12.05 19.37
CA THR A 106 -5.18 -13.40 19.15
C THR A 106 -5.03 -13.79 17.68
N PRO A 107 -4.94 -15.10 17.36
CA PRO A 107 -4.88 -15.57 15.97
C PRO A 107 -6.07 -15.08 15.12
N GLU A 108 -7.24 -14.94 15.73
CA GLU A 108 -8.44 -14.41 15.07
C GLU A 108 -8.29 -12.92 14.72
N GLU A 109 -7.79 -12.09 15.65
CA GLU A 109 -7.57 -10.67 15.39
C GLU A 109 -6.56 -10.45 14.24
N LEU A 110 -5.47 -11.21 14.21
CA LEU A 110 -4.49 -11.16 13.12
C LEU A 110 -5.12 -11.55 11.78
N THR A 111 -5.85 -12.68 11.75
CA THR A 111 -6.49 -13.19 10.54
C THR A 111 -7.54 -12.21 10.00
N ASN A 112 -8.35 -11.64 10.89
CA ASN A 112 -9.36 -10.63 10.54
C ASN A 112 -8.71 -9.34 10.03
N ALA A 113 -7.63 -8.88 10.68
CA ALA A 113 -6.90 -7.69 10.25
C ALA A 113 -6.30 -7.87 8.85
N LEU A 114 -5.66 -9.00 8.58
CA LEU A 114 -5.05 -9.32 7.29
C LEU A 114 -6.09 -9.50 6.18
N SER A 115 -7.22 -10.15 6.49
CA SER A 115 -8.32 -10.35 5.53
C SER A 115 -8.97 -9.02 5.14
N ALA A 116 -9.21 -8.14 6.12
CA ALA A 116 -9.72 -6.81 5.88
C ALA A 116 -8.74 -5.96 5.06
N ALA A 117 -7.43 -6.06 5.35
CA ALA A 117 -6.38 -5.37 4.63
C ALA A 117 -6.31 -5.80 3.16
N LEU A 118 -6.42 -7.10 2.89
CA LEU A 118 -6.44 -7.64 1.53
C LEU A 118 -7.67 -7.16 0.74
N LYS A 119 -8.84 -7.13 1.39
CA LYS A 119 -10.07 -6.57 0.80
C LYS A 119 -9.88 -5.09 0.44
N ARG A 120 -9.37 -4.29 1.38
CA ARG A 120 -9.08 -2.87 1.15
C ARG A 120 -8.12 -2.65 -0.01
N ARG A 121 -7.05 -3.44 -0.08
CA ARG A 121 -6.08 -3.38 -1.18
C ARG A 121 -6.74 -3.65 -2.53
N LYS A 122 -7.64 -4.65 -2.62
CA LYS A 122 -8.39 -4.94 -3.84
C LYS A 122 -9.26 -3.76 -4.26
N GLU A 123 -9.99 -3.16 -3.33
CA GLU A 123 -10.83 -1.97 -3.57
C GLU A 123 -9.99 -0.79 -4.09
N LEU A 124 -8.86 -0.48 -3.44
CA LEU A 124 -7.95 0.58 -3.88
C LEU A 124 -7.38 0.32 -5.27
N LYS A 125 -7.01 -0.92 -5.57
CA LYS A 125 -6.49 -1.30 -6.89
C LYS A 125 -7.54 -1.11 -7.98
N VAL A 126 -8.79 -1.54 -7.73
CA VAL A 126 -9.91 -1.34 -8.67
C VAL A 126 -10.21 0.14 -8.86
N GLY A 127 -10.32 0.91 -7.77
CA GLY A 127 -10.59 2.34 -7.83
C GLY A 127 -9.53 3.10 -8.65
N ARG A 128 -8.25 2.81 -8.42
CA ARG A 128 -7.15 3.43 -9.19
C ARG A 128 -7.19 3.05 -10.68
N MET A 129 -7.52 1.80 -11.00
CA MET A 129 -7.65 1.34 -12.38
C MET A 129 -8.81 2.04 -13.10
N LEU A 130 -9.97 2.18 -12.45
CA LEU A 130 -11.12 2.90 -13.01
C LEU A 130 -10.81 4.39 -13.24
N ILE A 131 -10.14 5.04 -12.28
CA ILE A 131 -9.72 6.45 -12.44
C ILE A 131 -8.74 6.58 -13.61
N ALA A 132 -7.74 5.71 -13.70
CA ALA A 132 -6.77 5.73 -14.80
C ALA A 132 -7.43 5.50 -16.17
N GLN A 133 -8.41 4.60 -16.25
CA GLN A 133 -9.18 4.37 -17.48
C GLN A 133 -9.97 5.63 -17.88
N LYS A 134 -10.73 6.23 -16.95
CA LYS A 134 -11.51 7.44 -17.22
C LYS A 134 -10.63 8.62 -17.66
N LEU A 135 -9.44 8.77 -17.07
CA LEU A 135 -8.50 9.82 -17.48
C LEU A 135 -8.01 9.59 -18.91
N ARG A 136 -7.65 8.35 -19.26
CA ARG A 136 -7.24 8.00 -20.64
C ARG A 136 -8.36 8.25 -21.66
N GLU A 137 -9.59 7.86 -21.35
CA GLU A 137 -10.76 8.10 -22.21
C GLU A 137 -10.97 9.61 -22.44
N ARG A 138 -10.88 10.43 -21.38
CA ARG A 138 -10.99 11.89 -21.48
C ARG A 138 -9.87 12.49 -22.33
N ASP A 139 -8.63 12.01 -22.18
CA ASP A 139 -7.49 12.50 -22.96
C ASP A 139 -7.63 12.15 -24.44
N LEU A 140 -8.12 10.95 -24.76
CA LEU A 140 -8.39 10.52 -26.13
C LEU A 140 -9.50 11.35 -26.79
N GLU A 141 -10.60 11.60 -26.08
CA GLU A 141 -11.70 12.41 -26.61
C GLU A 141 -11.25 13.86 -26.86
N LYS A 142 -10.46 14.44 -25.96
CA LYS A 142 -9.90 15.79 -26.16
C LYS A 142 -9.00 15.84 -27.40
N ARG A 143 -8.10 14.88 -27.59
CA ARG A 143 -7.25 14.81 -28.79
C ARG A 143 -8.06 14.65 -30.08
N ARG A 144 -9.15 13.86 -30.03
CA ARG A 144 -10.06 13.68 -31.18
C ARG A 144 -10.73 15.01 -31.54
N GLN A 145 -11.23 15.75 -30.54
CA GLN A 145 -11.84 17.06 -30.75
C GLN A 145 -10.85 18.09 -31.31
N ASP A 146 -9.63 18.15 -30.76
CA ASP A 146 -8.57 19.04 -31.23
C ASP A 146 -8.20 18.74 -32.70
N ALA A 147 -8.12 17.46 -33.09
CA ALA A 147 -7.83 17.05 -34.47
C ALA A 147 -8.93 17.45 -35.45
N VAL A 148 -10.21 17.30 -35.07
CA VAL A 148 -11.35 17.74 -35.89
C VAL A 148 -11.33 19.26 -36.08
N GLN A 149 -11.14 20.03 -35.01
CA GLN A 149 -11.05 21.49 -35.11
C GLN A 149 -9.88 21.96 -35.98
N GLN A 150 -8.73 21.28 -35.89
CA GLN A 150 -7.57 21.60 -36.70
C GLN A 150 -7.81 21.28 -38.19
N PHE A 151 -8.52 20.19 -38.50
CA PHE A 151 -8.92 19.86 -39.86
C PHE A 151 -9.88 20.91 -40.43
N GLU A 152 -10.95 21.25 -39.71
CA GLU A 152 -11.91 22.28 -40.13
C GLU A 152 -11.24 23.65 -40.34
N ARG A 153 -10.28 24.02 -39.48
CA ARG A 153 -9.53 25.27 -39.62
C ARG A 153 -8.64 25.27 -40.86
N LYS A 154 -8.01 24.13 -41.19
CA LYS A 154 -7.20 24.00 -42.41
C LYS A 154 -8.06 24.07 -43.68
N GLU A 155 -9.24 23.45 -43.69
CA GLU A 155 -10.15 23.54 -44.85
C GLU A 155 -10.65 24.97 -45.08
N ARG A 156 -11.01 25.72 -44.03
CA ARG A 156 -11.43 27.13 -44.19
C ARG A 156 -10.34 28.03 -44.76
N ILE A 157 -9.07 27.76 -44.45
CA ILE A 157 -7.93 28.52 -44.97
C ILE A 157 -7.64 28.13 -46.43
N ALA A 158 -7.80 26.84 -46.78
CA ALA A 158 -7.55 26.34 -48.13
C ALA A 158 -8.60 26.79 -49.17
N PHE A 159 -9.81 27.17 -48.73
CA PHE A 159 -10.92 27.61 -49.58
C PHE A 159 -11.28 29.11 -49.41
N SER A 160 -10.38 29.93 -48.86
CA SER A 160 -10.53 31.40 -48.92
C SER A 160 -10.05 31.92 -50.29
N PRO A 161 -10.88 32.73 -51.00
CA PRO A 161 -10.56 33.27 -52.33
C PRO A 161 -9.43 34.32 -52.32
#